data_AF-S6TJ78-F1
#
_entry.id   AF-S6TJ78-F1
#
_cell.length_a   1.000
_cell.length_b   1.000
_cell.length_c   1.000
_cell.angle_alpha   90.00
_cell.angle_beta   90.00
_cell.angle_gamma   90.00
#
_symmetry.space_group_name_H-M   'P 1'
#
loop_
_entity.id
_entity.type
_entity.pdbx_description
1 polymer ?
#
loop_
_entity_poly.entity_id
_entity_poly.type
_entity_poly.pdbx_seq_one_letter_code
_entity_poly.pdbx_strand_id
1 'polypeptide(L)'
;ALLYNGATADRDDGYAFTLKPSALINLRSGERQPVSYFPVGQALHAVAGIGNPQRFFNTLEGLHWRPVAHAFADHALYSVQALTFVPALPLVMTEKDAVKCRAFAADDWWYLAVDAVPSDAFVGWFDEQLLRLSP
;
A
#
# COMPACT_ATOMS: atom_id res chain seq x y z
N ALA A 1 -6.80 23.22 3.69
CA ALA A 1 -5.66 23.09 2.77
C ALA A 1 -6.00 22.09 1.66
N LEU A 2 -5.50 22.28 0.44
CA LEU A 2 -5.53 21.26 -0.62
C LEU A 2 -4.31 20.33 -0.46
N LEU A 3 -4.53 19.02 -0.62
CA LEU A 3 -3.49 17.99 -0.50
C LEU A 3 -3.40 17.17 -1.80
N TYR A 4 -2.18 17.05 -2.31
CA TYR A 4 -1.88 16.41 -3.59
C TYR A 4 -1.14 15.07 -3.38
N ASN A 5 -1.85 13.95 -3.59
CA ASN A 5 -1.32 12.60 -3.40
C ASN A 5 -0.30 12.19 -4.49
N GLY A 6 0.93 11.98 -4.06
CA GLY A 6 2.07 11.57 -4.89
C GLY A 6 2.70 12.72 -5.65
N ALA A 7 2.41 13.97 -5.27
CA ALA A 7 3.19 15.10 -5.73
C ALA A 7 4.59 15.05 -5.10
N THR A 8 5.61 15.41 -5.88
CA THR A 8 7.02 15.42 -5.43
C THR A 8 7.41 16.72 -4.71
N ALA A 9 6.59 17.76 -4.85
CA ALA A 9 6.79 19.06 -4.22
C ALA A 9 5.43 19.76 -4.04
N ASP A 10 5.38 20.68 -3.09
CA ASP A 10 4.23 21.57 -2.88
C ASP A 10 3.94 22.40 -4.13
N ARG A 11 2.70 22.86 -4.23
CA ARG A 11 2.18 23.71 -5.29
C ARG A 11 1.72 25.02 -4.70
N ASP A 12 1.60 26.05 -5.53
CA ASP A 12 1.13 27.37 -5.09
C ASP A 12 -0.24 27.33 -4.39
N ASP A 13 -1.07 26.34 -4.73
CA ASP A 13 -2.43 26.17 -4.21
C ASP A 13 -2.58 25.04 -3.20
N GLY A 14 -1.51 24.32 -2.85
CA GLY A 14 -1.64 23.23 -1.88
C GLY A 14 -0.36 22.44 -1.64
N TYR A 15 -0.47 21.47 -0.74
CA TYR A 15 0.68 20.74 -0.24
C TYR A 15 0.78 19.34 -0.84
N ALA A 16 1.99 18.88 -1.05
CA ALA A 16 2.29 17.52 -1.45
C ALA A 16 2.23 16.57 -0.27
N PHE A 17 1.85 15.33 -0.55
CA PHE A 17 2.19 14.20 0.29
C PHE A 17 2.48 12.99 -0.58
N THR A 18 3.29 12.07 -0.07
CA THR A 18 3.59 10.80 -0.74
C THR A 18 3.16 9.63 0.14
N LEU A 19 2.89 8.49 -0.48
CA LEU A 19 2.72 7.24 0.26
C LEU A 19 4.04 6.48 0.22
N LYS A 20 4.57 6.10 1.39
CA LYS A 20 5.80 5.32 1.51
C LYS A 20 5.50 3.95 2.12
N PRO A 21 6.00 2.84 1.52
CA PRO A 21 5.92 1.53 2.14
C PRO A 21 6.56 1.52 3.53
N SER A 22 5.83 1.00 4.53
CA SER A 22 6.28 1.01 5.92
C SER A 22 6.45 -0.39 6.52
N ALA A 23 5.65 -1.36 6.09
CA ALA A 23 5.77 -2.75 6.51
C ALA A 23 5.01 -3.72 5.60
N LEU A 24 5.34 -5.00 5.70
CA LEU A 24 4.47 -6.10 5.29
C LEU A 24 3.71 -6.61 6.50
N ILE A 25 2.40 -6.79 6.35
CA ILE A 25 1.56 -7.36 7.40
C ILE A 25 0.97 -8.66 6.89
N ASN A 26 1.21 -9.75 7.61
CA ASN A 26 0.60 -11.04 7.30
C ASN A 26 -0.91 -10.92 7.53
N LEU A 27 -1.69 -11.25 6.52
CA LEU A 27 -3.12 -11.03 6.55
C LEU A 27 -3.85 -11.96 7.52
N ARG A 28 -3.29 -13.16 7.74
CA ARG A 28 -3.88 -14.16 8.64
C ARG A 28 -3.41 -13.98 10.08
N SER A 29 -2.11 -13.95 10.31
CA SER A 29 -1.54 -13.91 11.67
C SER A 29 -1.47 -12.50 12.24
N GLY A 30 -1.52 -11.46 11.40
CA GLY A 30 -1.26 -10.08 11.81
C GLY A 30 0.22 -9.77 12.08
N GLU A 31 1.12 -10.73 11.81
CA GLU A 31 2.55 -10.55 11.96
C GLU A 31 3.05 -9.36 11.12
N ARG A 32 3.82 -8.48 11.75
CA ARG A 32 4.40 -7.30 11.11
C ARG A 32 5.87 -7.53 10.81
N GLN A 33 6.22 -7.44 9.53
CA GLN A 33 7.57 -7.61 9.03
C GLN A 33 8.05 -6.33 8.32
N PRO A 34 9.34 -6.00 8.36
CA PRO A 34 9.87 -4.85 7.62
C PRO A 34 9.77 -5.08 6.12
N VAL A 35 9.81 -4.02 5.32
CA VAL A 35 9.81 -4.11 3.84
C VAL A 35 11.03 -4.84 3.28
N SER A 36 12.06 -5.08 4.10
CA SER A 36 13.23 -5.89 3.75
C SER A 36 13.07 -7.38 4.03
N TYR A 37 11.91 -7.83 4.50
CA TYR A 37 11.65 -9.22 4.87
C TYR A 37 11.82 -10.18 3.68
N PHE A 38 11.26 -9.83 2.53
CA PHE A 38 11.51 -10.57 1.30
C PHE A 38 12.85 -10.16 0.68
N PRO A 39 13.64 -11.13 0.19
CA PRO A 39 14.92 -10.84 -0.44
C PRO A 39 14.74 -10.04 -1.74
N VAL A 40 15.80 -9.33 -2.13
CA VAL A 40 15.88 -8.67 -3.44
C VAL A 40 15.65 -9.72 -4.55
N GLY A 41 14.79 -9.39 -5.50
CA GLY A 41 14.40 -10.27 -6.59
C GLY A 41 13.28 -11.26 -6.26
N GLN A 42 12.69 -11.22 -5.05
CA GLN A 42 11.56 -12.07 -4.68
C GLN A 42 10.44 -12.00 -5.71
N ALA A 43 10.08 -13.14 -6.29
CA ALA A 43 8.87 -13.28 -7.10
C ALA A 43 7.65 -13.45 -6.19
N LEU A 44 6.57 -12.73 -6.51
CA LEU A 44 5.33 -12.74 -5.73
C LEU A 44 4.14 -12.41 -6.62
N HIS A 45 2.93 -12.77 -6.20
CA HIS A 45 1.69 -12.33 -6.85
C HIS A 45 1.26 -11.00 -6.24
N ALA A 46 1.08 -9.98 -7.07
CA ALA A 46 0.65 -8.66 -6.64
C ALA A 46 -0.81 -8.41 -7.00
N VAL A 47 -1.67 -8.21 -5.99
CA VAL A 47 -3.12 -8.05 -6.19
C VAL A 47 -3.55 -6.62 -5.86
N ALA A 48 -4.24 -5.97 -6.80
CA ALA A 48 -4.74 -4.60 -6.60
C ALA A 48 -6.10 -4.37 -7.25
N GLY A 49 -7.11 -4.10 -6.41
CA GLY A 49 -8.46 -3.65 -6.75
C GLY A 49 -8.65 -2.17 -6.41
N ILE A 50 -7.95 -1.29 -7.11
CA ILE A 50 -7.98 0.17 -6.92
C ILE A 50 -8.00 0.90 -8.26
N GLY A 51 -8.38 2.18 -8.28
CA GLY A 51 -8.49 2.96 -9.52
C GLY A 51 -7.21 3.11 -10.36
N ASN A 52 -6.02 2.98 -9.76
CA ASN A 52 -4.74 2.93 -10.50
C ASN A 52 -3.82 1.83 -9.93
N PRO A 53 -4.03 0.55 -10.30
CA PRO A 53 -3.27 -0.60 -9.81
C PRO A 53 -1.77 -0.50 -10.12
N GLN A 54 -1.40 0.13 -11.24
CA GLN A 54 0.00 0.22 -11.67
C GLN A 54 0.88 0.93 -10.64
N ARG A 55 0.35 1.91 -9.88
CA ARG A 55 1.11 2.58 -8.81
C ARG A 55 1.55 1.58 -7.74
N PHE A 56 0.69 0.63 -7.40
CA PHE A 56 1.02 -0.41 -6.42
C PHE A 56 2.11 -1.35 -6.97
N PHE A 57 1.97 -1.81 -8.22
CA PHE A 57 2.98 -2.69 -8.82
C PHE A 57 4.35 -2.02 -8.94
N ASN A 58 4.39 -0.76 -9.40
CA ASN A 58 5.62 0.04 -9.45
C ASN A 58 6.25 0.23 -8.06
N THR A 59 5.42 0.33 -7.01
CA THR A 59 5.90 0.43 -5.63
C THR A 59 6.63 -0.85 -5.21
N LEU A 60 6.09 -2.02 -5.54
CA LEU A 60 6.71 -3.31 -5.25
C LEU A 60 8.00 -3.52 -6.05
N GLU A 61 8.04 -3.10 -7.31
CA GLU A 61 9.26 -3.08 -8.13
C GLU A 61 10.33 -2.14 -7.55
N GLY A 62 9.91 -0.98 -7.02
CA GLY A 62 10.77 -0.04 -6.30
C GLY A 62 11.37 -0.60 -5.01
N LEU A 63 10.74 -1.62 -4.41
CA LEU A 63 11.29 -2.42 -3.31
C LEU A 63 12.21 -3.57 -3.80
N HIS A 64 12.52 -3.58 -5.10
CA HIS A 64 13.34 -4.59 -5.77
C HIS A 64 12.73 -6.00 -5.79
N TRP A 65 11.42 -6.12 -5.72
CA TRP A 65 10.71 -7.38 -5.93
C TRP A 65 10.29 -7.56 -7.39
N ARG A 66 9.80 -8.76 -7.72
CA ARG A 66 9.35 -9.14 -9.07
C ARG A 66 7.85 -9.51 -9.03
N PRO A 67 6.96 -8.52 -9.02
CA PRO A 67 5.52 -8.78 -8.94
C PRO A 67 4.99 -9.40 -10.25
N VAL A 68 4.22 -10.46 -10.11
CA VAL A 68 3.27 -10.92 -11.15
C VAL A 68 1.97 -10.16 -10.90
N ALA A 69 1.66 -9.21 -11.78
CA ALA A 69 0.58 -8.25 -11.58
C ALA A 69 -0.80 -8.85 -11.87
N HIS A 70 -1.70 -8.72 -10.89
CA HIS A 70 -3.12 -9.10 -10.99
C HIS A 70 -3.98 -7.89 -10.63
N ALA A 71 -4.39 -7.14 -11.64
CA ALA A 71 -5.29 -6.00 -11.48
C ALA A 71 -6.75 -6.48 -11.44
N PHE A 72 -7.50 -5.97 -10.48
CA PHE A 72 -8.93 -6.24 -10.32
C PHE A 72 -9.73 -4.94 -10.35
N ALA A 73 -11.04 -5.06 -10.57
CA ALA A 73 -11.94 -3.92 -10.40
C ALA A 73 -11.98 -3.47 -8.92
N ASP A 74 -12.22 -2.19 -8.68
CA ASP A 74 -12.22 -1.58 -7.34
C ASP A 74 -13.14 -2.33 -6.34
N HIS A 75 -14.28 -2.80 -6.84
CA HIS A 75 -15.30 -3.55 -6.11
C HIS A 75 -15.31 -5.06 -6.44
N ALA A 76 -14.21 -5.61 -6.95
CA ALA A 76 -14.13 -7.04 -7.18
C ALA A 76 -14.39 -7.82 -5.88
N LEU A 77 -15.21 -8.86 -6.01
CA LEU A 77 -15.39 -9.87 -4.98
C LEU A 77 -14.25 -10.88 -5.12
N TYR A 78 -13.52 -11.09 -4.03
CA TYR A 78 -12.44 -12.06 -3.99
C TYR A 78 -12.95 -13.39 -3.46
N SER A 79 -12.41 -14.47 -4.03
CA SER A 79 -12.53 -15.83 -3.52
C SER A 79 -11.15 -16.46 -3.43
N VAL A 80 -11.02 -17.52 -2.66
CA VAL A 80 -9.76 -18.29 -2.56
C VAL A 80 -9.32 -18.74 -3.96
N GLN A 81 -10.24 -19.26 -4.77
CA GLN A 81 -9.96 -19.73 -6.13
C GLN A 81 -9.47 -18.59 -7.03
N ALA A 82 -10.07 -17.40 -6.94
CA ALA A 82 -9.67 -16.25 -7.74
C ALA A 82 -8.27 -15.71 -7.38
N LEU A 83 -7.78 -16.03 -6.18
CA LEU A 83 -6.48 -15.61 -5.66
C LEU A 83 -5.48 -16.77 -5.52
N THR A 84 -5.81 -17.93 -6.09
CA THR A 84 -4.91 -19.10 -6.14
C THR A 84 -4.23 -19.11 -7.49
N PHE A 85 -3.00 -18.63 -7.54
CA PHE A 85 -2.22 -18.47 -8.76
C PHE A 85 -1.12 -19.54 -8.88
N VAL A 86 -0.63 -19.76 -10.11
CA VAL A 86 0.44 -20.73 -10.42
C VAL A 86 1.60 -20.00 -11.10
N PRO A 87 2.87 -20.25 -10.72
CA PRO A 87 3.30 -21.10 -9.61
C PRO A 87 2.87 -20.53 -8.25
N ALA A 88 2.84 -21.39 -7.22
CA ALA A 88 2.59 -20.95 -5.86
C ALA A 88 3.74 -20.01 -5.41
N LEU A 89 3.39 -18.76 -5.15
CA LEU A 89 4.29 -17.70 -4.68
C LEU A 89 3.54 -16.91 -3.59
N PRO A 90 4.26 -16.23 -2.69
CA PRO A 90 3.64 -15.32 -1.73
C PRO A 90 2.76 -14.30 -2.45
N LEU A 91 1.65 -13.94 -1.83
CA LEU A 91 0.71 -12.95 -2.37
C LEU A 91 0.83 -11.67 -1.55
N VAL A 92 1.06 -10.54 -2.23
CA VAL A 92 1.05 -9.20 -1.62
C VAL A 92 -0.06 -8.38 -2.26
N MET A 93 -0.94 -7.82 -1.44
CA MET A 93 -2.05 -6.98 -1.90
C MET A 93 -2.04 -5.58 -1.28
N THR A 94 -2.92 -4.71 -1.77
CA THR A 94 -3.17 -3.42 -1.11
C THR A 94 -3.89 -3.65 0.23
N GLU A 95 -3.72 -2.76 1.20
CA GLU A 95 -4.42 -2.85 2.50
C GLU A 95 -5.95 -2.90 2.32
N LYS A 96 -6.48 -2.13 1.36
CA LYS A 96 -7.91 -2.13 1.04
C LYS A 96 -8.42 -3.49 0.56
N ASP A 97 -7.66 -4.18 -0.29
CA ASP A 97 -8.02 -5.52 -0.75
C ASP A 97 -7.89 -6.55 0.38
N ALA A 98 -6.93 -6.35 1.28
CA ALA A 98 -6.71 -7.18 2.46
C ALA A 98 -7.94 -7.26 3.37
N VAL A 99 -8.65 -6.14 3.55
CA VAL A 99 -9.90 -6.09 4.33
C VAL A 99 -10.94 -7.08 3.79
N LYS A 100 -11.02 -7.26 2.47
CA LYS A 100 -11.96 -8.18 1.82
C LYS A 100 -11.55 -9.65 1.94
N CYS A 101 -10.25 -9.91 2.06
CA CYS A 101 -9.68 -11.26 2.03
C CYS A 101 -9.44 -11.88 3.41
N ARG A 102 -9.45 -11.08 4.49
CA ARG A 102 -9.04 -11.52 5.84
C ARG A 102 -9.72 -12.81 6.32
N ALA A 103 -10.99 -13.01 5.99
CA ALA A 103 -11.76 -14.18 6.45
C ALA A 103 -11.27 -15.52 5.86
N PHE A 104 -10.54 -15.51 4.75
CA PHE A 104 -10.10 -16.71 4.04
C PHE A 104 -8.64 -16.68 3.58
N ALA A 105 -7.86 -15.71 4.07
CA ALA A 105 -6.48 -15.51 3.67
C ALA A 105 -5.63 -16.76 3.91
N ALA A 106 -4.73 -17.10 2.98
CA ALA A 106 -3.74 -18.17 3.19
C ALA A 106 -2.57 -17.68 4.08
N ASP A 107 -1.73 -18.62 4.53
CA ASP A 107 -0.65 -18.33 5.49
C ASP A 107 0.43 -17.39 4.91
N ASP A 108 0.61 -17.37 3.59
CA ASP A 108 1.60 -16.58 2.86
C ASP A 108 1.00 -15.34 2.17
N TRP A 109 -0.18 -14.90 2.62
CA TRP A 109 -0.82 -13.68 2.12
C TRP A 109 -0.47 -12.49 3.00
N TRP A 110 -0.04 -11.42 2.35
CA TRP A 110 0.42 -10.20 2.99
C TRP A 110 -0.29 -9.00 2.36
N TYR A 111 -0.35 -7.91 3.10
CA TYR A 111 -0.58 -6.60 2.50
C TYR A 111 0.57 -5.66 2.80
N LEU A 112 0.82 -4.73 1.88
CA LEU A 112 1.81 -3.69 2.07
C LEU A 112 1.17 -2.52 2.81
N ALA A 113 1.59 -2.29 4.05
CA ALA A 113 1.26 -1.08 4.79
C ALA A 113 2.04 0.10 4.19
N VAL A 114 1.37 1.25 4.07
CA VAL A 114 1.95 2.49 3.58
C VAL A 114 1.64 3.63 4.53
N ASP A 115 2.61 4.50 4.76
CA ASP A 115 2.44 5.71 5.56
C ASP A 115 2.27 6.91 4.64
N ALA A 116 1.35 7.81 4.99
CA ALA A 116 1.24 9.10 4.35
C ALA A 116 2.32 10.03 4.91
N VAL A 117 3.22 10.47 4.04
CA VAL A 117 4.32 11.38 4.35
C VAL A 117 4.00 12.74 3.73
N PRO A 118 3.40 13.68 4.49
CA PRO A 118 3.18 15.04 4.03
C PRO A 118 4.49 15.81 3.89
N SER A 119 4.44 16.93 3.15
CA SER A 119 5.54 17.89 3.13
C SER A 119 5.71 18.62 4.46
N ASP A 120 6.93 19.07 4.74
CA ASP A 120 7.25 19.83 5.95
C ASP A 120 6.38 21.10 6.07
N ALA A 121 6.06 21.74 4.94
CA ALA A 121 5.21 22.91 4.90
C ALA A 121 3.77 22.61 5.34
N PHE A 122 3.21 21.45 4.94
CA PHE A 122 1.91 21.03 5.44
C PHE A 122 1.93 20.74 6.94
N VAL A 123 2.97 20.06 7.42
CA VAL A 123 3.11 19.74 8.85
C VAL A 123 3.14 21.02 9.67
N GLY A 124 3.99 21.98 9.31
CA GLY A 124 4.06 23.27 10.00
C GLY A 124 2.73 24.04 9.95
N TRP A 125 2.07 24.07 8.78
CA TRP A 125 0.75 24.69 8.66
C TRP A 125 -0.30 24.02 9.56
N PHE A 126 -0.30 22.69 9.63
CA PHE A 126 -1.26 21.91 10.42
C PHE A 126 -1.05 22.11 11.92
N ASP A 127 0.21 22.11 12.38
CA ASP A 127 0.56 22.39 13.78
C ASP A 127 0.08 23.78 14.21
N GLU A 128 0.25 24.80 13.37
CA GLU A 128 -0.31 26.13 13.65
C GLU A 128 -1.84 26.11 13.79
N GLN A 129 -2.55 25.35 12.95
CA GLN A 129 -4.00 25.24 13.08
C GLN A 129 -4.41 24.53 14.35
N LEU A 130 -3.70 23.46 14.76
CA LEU A 130 -3.96 22.75 16.01
C LEU A 130 -3.73 23.64 17.24
N LEU A 131 -2.68 24.46 17.22
CA LEU A 131 -2.40 25.43 18.29
C LEU A 131 -3.51 26.48 18.41
N ARG A 132 -4.07 26.95 17.30
CA ARG A 132 -5.21 27.88 17.30
C ARG A 132 -6.49 27.27 17.87
N LEU A 133 -6.61 25.96 17.84
CA LEU A 133 -7.76 25.21 18.36
C LEU A 133 -7.57 24.72 19.80
N SER A 134 -6.35 24.78 20.33
CA SER A 134 -6.08 24.53 21.75
C SER A 134 -6.34 25.81 22.55
N PRO A 135 -7.23 25.79 23.55
CA PRO A 135 -7.59 26.97 24.35
C PRO A 135 -6.45 27.47 25.24
#